data_AF-A0A662G033-F1
#
_entry.id   AF-A0A662G033-F1
#
_cell.length_a   1.000
_cell.length_b   1.000
_cell.length_c   1.000
_cell.angle_alpha   90.00
_cell.angle_beta   90.00
_cell.angle_gamma   90.00
#
_symmetry.space_group_name_H-M   'P 1'
#
loop_
_entity.id
_entity.type
_entity.pdbx_description
1 polymer ?
#
loop_
_entity_poly.entity_id
_entity_poly.type
_entity_poly.pdbx_seq_one_letter_code
_entity_poly.pdbx_strand_id
1 'polypeptide(L)'
;MKELTKKIIKHTIPIIVIIAVIYLIIVLINQTEFRSLAGIFYSLSFLIILTLIANTLSSVSESNYVSKEVGKVLGIGSITANIIGLILFLKTFPYEQLHIEYLEKFVDDVIVIVIGSGVIKVGGVLLSILTPILNSAGGFLIFYSFSRILLKIPEKLANSLSPAIFYAGTVFSVLTLMTLMTFSKNKNIAELGRYIGDRTGTYTLYAFLITFYLLSFRDILMSYSSFLREYIPLIEIGFVSFFILMIADGIYTHFKKDKIILIHVVNEWKLHKPNVVSFEETWLKELESGIDAFVIHGDTTSLTLKLVYTLAKYNVLFKDIEKVLEPLTSYSEKEVPIIAFRWHKRKIYHELMRERINIISEVIKRVKELME
;
A
#
# COMPACT_ATOMS: atom_id res chain seq x y z
N MET A 1 0.34 37.45 -5.57
CA MET A 1 1.72 37.93 -5.78
C MET A 1 2.40 38.40 -4.48
N LYS A 2 1.90 39.43 -3.76
CA LYS A 2 2.52 39.93 -2.51
C LYS A 2 2.76 38.87 -1.41
N GLU A 3 1.84 37.91 -1.23
CA GLU A 3 2.02 36.84 -0.24
C GLU A 3 3.05 35.78 -0.65
N LEU A 4 3.15 35.47 -1.95
CA LEU A 4 4.20 34.59 -2.51
C LEU A 4 5.58 35.23 -2.26
N THR A 5 5.72 36.53 -2.54
CA THR A 5 6.96 37.28 -2.29
C THR A 5 7.32 37.28 -0.81
N LYS A 6 6.33 37.47 0.09
CA LYS A 6 6.53 37.43 1.54
C LYS A 6 6.98 36.03 2.01
N LYS A 7 6.44 34.95 1.45
CA LYS A 7 6.83 33.57 1.79
C LYS A 7 8.24 33.24 1.26
N ILE A 8 8.56 33.65 0.04
CA ILE A 8 9.92 33.52 -0.52
C ILE A 8 10.92 34.27 0.37
N ILE A 9 10.68 35.54 0.67
CA ILE A 9 11.56 36.36 1.53
C ILE A 9 11.73 35.73 2.92
N LYS A 10 10.63 35.23 3.52
CA LYS A 10 10.66 34.56 4.84
C LYS A 10 11.63 33.37 4.87
N HIS A 11 11.80 32.67 3.76
CA HIS A 11 12.70 31.53 3.69
C HIS A 11 14.09 31.86 3.10
N THR A 12 14.20 32.85 2.21
CA THR A 12 15.48 33.28 1.64
C THR A 12 16.37 33.96 2.67
N ILE A 13 15.82 34.74 3.60
CA ILE A 13 16.60 35.42 4.65
C ILE A 13 17.32 34.42 5.57
N PRO A 14 16.65 33.40 6.16
CA PRO A 14 17.33 32.36 6.94
C PRO A 14 18.41 31.63 6.15
N ILE A 15 18.18 31.36 4.86
CA ILE A 15 19.16 30.67 4.00
C ILE A 15 20.42 31.51 3.84
N ILE A 16 20.28 32.80 3.53
CA ILE A 16 21.42 33.72 3.39
C ILE A 16 22.19 33.84 4.72
N VAL A 17 21.48 33.94 5.85
CA VAL A 17 22.09 34.00 7.17
C VAL A 17 22.85 32.72 7.49
N ILE A 18 22.27 31.55 7.20
CA ILE A 18 22.92 30.25 7.42
C ILE A 18 24.15 30.10 6.52
N ILE A 19 24.08 30.50 5.24
CA ILE A 19 25.23 30.50 4.32
C ILE A 19 26.35 31.40 4.85
N ALA A 20 26.01 32.60 5.32
CA ALA A 20 27.00 33.54 5.88
C ALA A 20 27.66 32.99 7.14
N VAL A 21 26.88 32.38 8.05
CA VAL A 21 27.39 31.75 9.28
C VAL A 21 28.28 30.55 8.96
N ILE A 22 27.84 29.69 8.04
CA ILE A 22 28.63 28.56 7.52
C ILE A 22 29.95 29.05 6.94
N TYR A 23 29.93 30.06 6.08
CA TYR A 23 31.13 30.62 5.47
C TYR A 23 32.10 31.16 6.52
N LEU A 24 31.59 31.86 7.53
CA LEU A 24 32.40 32.40 8.62
C LEU A 24 33.05 31.29 9.47
N ILE A 25 32.32 30.20 9.73
CA ILE A 25 32.87 29.02 10.42
C ILE A 25 33.92 28.32 9.56
N ILE A 26 33.72 28.21 8.24
CA ILE A 26 34.73 27.66 7.32
C ILE A 26 36.02 28.47 7.40
N VAL A 27 35.93 29.81 7.33
CA VAL A 27 37.10 30.70 7.41
C VAL A 27 37.83 30.53 8.75
N LEU A 28 37.09 30.45 9.86
CA LEU A 28 37.67 30.23 11.20
C LEU A 28 38.35 28.86 11.34
N ILE A 29 37.72 27.77 10.87
CA ILE A 29 38.29 26.43 10.94
C ILE A 29 39.55 26.33 10.08
N ASN A 30 39.54 26.92 8.87
CA ASN A 30 40.68 26.87 7.95
C ASN A 30 41.92 27.61 8.50
N GLN A 31 41.74 28.55 9.42
CA GLN A 31 42.83 29.24 10.12
C GLN A 31 43.47 28.42 11.25
N THR A 32 42.84 27.34 11.72
CA THR A 32 43.22 26.63 12.96
C THR A 32 43.87 25.26 12.73
N GLU A 33 44.38 24.97 11.53
CA GLU A 33 45.04 23.69 11.14
C GLU A 33 44.22 22.39 11.33
N PHE A 34 42.97 22.46 11.82
CA PHE A 34 42.06 21.32 11.92
C PHE A 34 41.50 20.86 10.57
N ARG A 35 42.37 20.29 9.71
CA ARG A 35 42.01 19.82 8.36
C ARG A 35 40.88 18.78 8.34
N SER A 36 40.81 17.91 9.36
CA SER A 36 39.76 16.89 9.47
C SER A 36 38.37 17.50 9.75
N LEU A 37 38.29 18.51 10.61
CA LEU A 37 37.05 19.24 10.88
C LEU A 37 36.61 20.09 9.68
N ALA A 38 37.56 20.65 8.93
CA ALA A 38 37.26 21.40 7.72
C ALA A 38 36.54 20.53 6.67
N GLY A 39 37.03 19.31 6.42
CA GLY A 39 36.41 18.37 5.48
C GLY A 39 34.97 18.02 5.85
N ILE A 40 34.72 17.70 7.13
CA ILE A 40 33.37 17.41 7.64
C ILE A 40 32.46 18.63 7.45
N PHE A 41 32.97 19.81 7.77
CA PHE A 41 32.19 21.03 7.72
C PHE A 41 31.79 21.41 6.29
N TYR A 42 32.68 21.23 5.31
CA TYR A 42 32.35 21.43 3.89
C TYR A 42 31.21 20.50 3.44
N SER A 43 31.32 19.20 3.70
CA SER A 43 30.30 18.22 3.30
C SER A 43 28.96 18.47 3.99
N LEU A 44 28.99 18.81 5.29
CA LEU A 44 27.80 19.13 6.07
C LEU A 44 27.15 20.44 5.62
N SER A 45 27.96 21.45 5.29
CA SER A 45 27.46 22.74 4.82
C SER A 45 26.70 22.63 3.51
N PHE A 46 27.21 21.84 2.57
CA PHE A 46 26.58 21.61 1.28
C PHE A 46 25.24 20.88 1.44
N LEU A 47 25.20 19.89 2.34
CA LEU A 47 23.96 19.20 2.71
C LEU A 47 22.93 20.17 3.28
N ILE A 48 23.32 20.99 4.27
CA ILE A 48 22.42 21.97 4.91
C ILE A 48 21.85 22.94 3.87
N ILE A 49 22.69 23.47 2.96
CA ILE A 49 22.24 24.40 1.91
C ILE A 49 21.22 23.73 1.00
N LEU A 50 21.49 22.53 0.52
CA LEU A 50 20.57 21.81 -0.36
C LEU A 50 19.29 21.37 0.34
N THR A 51 19.36 20.96 1.61
CA THR A 51 18.17 20.65 2.42
C THR A 51 17.33 21.89 2.67
N LEU A 52 17.94 23.04 2.91
CA LEU A 52 17.22 24.29 3.02
C LEU A 52 16.53 24.65 1.70
N ILE A 53 17.24 24.57 0.57
CA ILE A 53 16.67 24.77 -0.77
C ILE A 53 15.48 23.83 -0.98
N ALA A 54 15.64 22.55 -0.66
CA ALA A 54 14.59 21.55 -0.77
C ALA A 54 13.37 21.88 0.11
N ASN A 55 13.57 22.30 1.35
CA ASN A 55 12.50 22.70 2.26
C ASN A 55 11.76 23.95 1.74
N THR A 56 12.48 24.93 1.18
CA THR A 56 11.84 26.06 0.49
C THR A 56 10.96 25.61 -0.64
N LEU A 57 11.50 24.78 -1.55
CA LEU A 57 10.76 24.29 -2.72
C LEU A 57 9.50 23.50 -2.32
N SER A 58 9.61 22.63 -1.30
CA SER A 58 8.47 21.88 -0.74
C SER A 58 7.44 22.81 -0.11
N SER A 59 7.85 23.80 0.69
CA SER A 59 6.94 24.76 1.33
C SER A 59 6.16 25.64 0.33
N VAL A 60 6.75 25.90 -0.84
CA VAL A 60 6.12 26.63 -1.94
C VAL A 60 5.23 25.69 -2.75
N SER A 61 5.66 24.45 -2.98
CA SER A 61 4.87 23.38 -3.61
C SER A 61 3.54 23.11 -2.91
N GLU A 62 3.53 23.09 -1.57
CA GLU A 62 2.33 22.84 -0.76
C GLU A 62 1.43 24.08 -0.61
N SER A 63 1.84 25.22 -1.14
CA SER A 63 1.08 26.45 -0.99
C SER A 63 -0.02 26.57 -2.06
N ASN A 64 -1.21 27.04 -1.66
CA ASN A 64 -2.32 27.32 -2.58
C ASN A 64 -2.04 28.47 -3.58
N TYR A 65 -0.84 29.08 -3.54
CA TYR A 65 -0.46 30.23 -4.36
C TYR A 65 0.11 29.86 -5.73
N VAL A 66 0.35 28.58 -5.97
CA VAL A 66 1.00 28.06 -7.17
C VAL A 66 0.06 27.06 -7.85
N SER A 67 0.05 27.03 -9.18
CA SER A 67 -0.78 26.06 -9.91
C SER A 67 -0.38 24.63 -9.54
N LYS A 68 -1.32 23.68 -9.61
CA LYS A 68 -1.09 22.28 -9.26
C LYS A 68 0.08 21.66 -10.04
N GLU A 69 0.27 22.06 -11.30
CA GLU A 69 1.38 21.60 -12.14
C GLU A 69 2.73 22.14 -11.69
N VAL A 70 2.81 23.44 -11.41
CA VAL A 70 4.05 24.06 -10.91
C VAL A 70 4.37 23.56 -9.50
N GLY A 71 3.35 23.31 -8.68
CA GLY A 71 3.50 22.64 -7.37
C GLY A 71 4.16 21.26 -7.52
N LYS A 72 3.68 20.41 -8.44
CA LYS A 72 4.32 19.11 -8.72
C LYS A 72 5.79 19.25 -9.13
N VAL A 73 6.13 20.17 -10.03
CA VAL A 73 7.51 20.40 -10.47
C VAL A 73 8.40 20.84 -9.31
N LEU A 74 7.93 21.77 -8.47
CA LEU A 74 8.66 22.21 -7.28
C LEU A 74 8.82 21.10 -6.24
N GLY A 75 7.80 20.25 -6.06
CA GLY A 75 7.88 19.06 -5.22
C GLY A 75 8.94 18.07 -5.70
N ILE A 76 9.00 17.80 -7.01
CA ILE A 76 10.05 16.99 -7.63
C ILE A 76 11.43 17.63 -7.42
N GLY A 77 11.55 18.94 -7.67
CA GLY A 77 12.79 19.68 -7.47
C GLY A 77 13.30 19.64 -6.02
N SER A 78 12.40 19.71 -5.03
CA SER A 78 12.72 19.54 -3.61
C SER A 78 13.30 18.15 -3.33
N ILE A 79 12.65 17.10 -3.83
CA ILE A 79 13.11 15.72 -3.66
C ILE A 79 14.49 15.54 -4.31
N THR A 80 14.68 16.02 -5.53
CA THR A 80 15.96 15.95 -6.25
C THR A 80 17.08 16.70 -5.53
N ALA A 81 16.82 17.92 -5.03
CA ALA A 81 17.81 18.70 -4.28
C ALA A 81 18.27 17.97 -3.01
N ASN A 82 17.34 17.37 -2.26
CA ASN A 82 17.66 16.57 -1.07
C ASN A 82 18.51 15.33 -1.42
N ILE A 83 18.18 14.62 -2.51
CA ILE A 83 18.94 13.45 -2.96
C ILE A 83 20.36 13.85 -3.35
N ILE A 84 20.51 14.90 -4.17
CA ILE A 84 21.82 15.41 -4.59
C ILE A 84 22.65 15.80 -3.36
N GLY A 85 22.03 16.48 -2.38
CA GLY A 85 22.69 16.86 -1.14
C GLY A 85 23.20 15.67 -0.35
N LEU A 86 22.38 14.62 -0.21
CA LEU A 86 22.77 13.38 0.46
C LEU A 86 23.88 12.65 -0.29
N ILE A 87 23.81 12.56 -1.63
CA ILE A 87 24.85 11.89 -2.44
C ILE A 87 26.17 12.62 -2.30
N LEU A 88 26.17 13.96 -2.43
CA LEU A 88 27.38 14.76 -2.30
C LEU A 88 27.94 14.67 -0.89
N PHE A 89 27.10 14.74 0.14
CA PHE A 89 27.52 14.51 1.52
C PHE A 89 28.21 13.15 1.68
N LEU A 90 27.57 12.07 1.24
CA LEU A 90 28.10 10.72 1.36
C LEU A 90 29.41 10.51 0.59
N LYS A 91 29.57 11.15 -0.58
CA LYS A 91 30.79 11.05 -1.42
C LYS A 91 31.94 11.93 -0.96
N THR A 92 31.65 13.06 -0.33
CA THR A 92 32.66 14.02 0.12
C THR A 92 32.97 13.89 1.61
N PHE A 93 32.31 12.98 2.33
CA PHE A 93 32.58 12.74 3.74
C PHE A 93 34.01 12.21 3.93
N PRO A 94 34.80 12.76 4.87
CA PRO A 94 36.21 12.41 5.00
C PRO A 94 36.40 11.12 5.83
N TYR A 95 36.06 9.96 5.25
CA TYR A 95 36.10 8.66 5.94
C TYR A 95 37.50 8.28 6.45
N GLU A 96 38.54 8.50 5.63
CA GLU A 96 39.95 8.24 5.98
C GLU A 96 40.41 9.10 7.18
N GLN A 97 40.10 10.39 7.15
CA GLN A 97 40.50 11.34 8.20
C GLN A 97 39.81 11.09 9.55
N LEU A 98 38.71 10.34 9.53
CA LEU A 98 37.93 9.94 10.71
C LEU A 98 38.17 8.49 11.12
N HIS A 99 39.09 7.77 10.46
CA HIS A 99 39.41 6.37 10.73
C HIS A 99 38.19 5.42 10.66
N ILE A 100 37.27 5.70 9.73
CA ILE A 100 36.03 4.92 9.50
C ILE A 100 35.96 4.39 8.06
N GLU A 101 37.10 4.11 7.43
CA GLU A 101 37.25 3.58 6.06
C GLU A 101 36.37 2.35 5.79
N TYR A 102 36.07 1.55 6.83
CA TYR A 102 35.18 0.40 6.70
C TYR A 102 33.76 0.79 6.22
N LEU A 103 33.29 2.02 6.49
CA LEU A 103 31.99 2.51 6.05
C LEU A 103 31.98 2.92 4.58
N GLU A 104 33.13 3.34 4.06
CA GLU A 104 33.28 3.78 2.67
C GLU A 104 32.84 2.68 1.69
N LYS A 105 33.12 1.42 2.02
CA LYS A 105 32.73 0.26 1.21
C LYS A 105 31.21 0.12 1.01
N PHE A 106 30.38 0.76 1.84
CA PHE A 106 28.92 0.73 1.73
C PHE A 106 28.31 1.98 1.07
N VAL A 107 29.10 3.04 0.87
CA VAL A 107 28.63 4.36 0.41
C VAL A 107 27.87 4.27 -0.90
N ASP A 108 28.38 3.52 -1.88
CA ASP A 108 27.72 3.37 -3.18
C ASP A 108 26.35 2.67 -3.07
N ASP A 109 26.24 1.66 -2.22
CA ASP A 109 24.96 0.95 -2.05
C ASP A 109 23.94 1.83 -1.32
N VAL A 110 24.39 2.60 -0.32
CA VAL A 110 23.57 3.60 0.38
C VAL A 110 23.11 4.70 -0.57
N ILE A 111 23.96 5.18 -1.47
CA ILE A 111 23.58 6.14 -2.51
C ILE A 111 22.46 5.58 -3.39
N VAL A 112 22.54 4.31 -3.79
CA VAL A 112 21.49 3.67 -4.58
C VAL A 112 20.18 3.54 -3.78
N ILE A 113 20.23 3.32 -2.45
CA ILE A 113 19.03 3.39 -1.58
C ILE A 113 18.43 4.80 -1.60
N VAL A 114 19.27 5.83 -1.46
CA VAL A 114 18.82 7.23 -1.47
C VAL A 114 18.15 7.54 -2.83
N ILE A 115 18.76 7.14 -3.94
CA ILE A 115 18.17 7.28 -5.29
C ILE A 115 16.83 6.54 -5.37
N GLY A 116 16.78 5.26 -4.96
CA GLY A 116 15.56 4.46 -5.00
C GLY A 116 14.41 5.07 -4.19
N SER A 117 14.72 5.57 -2.98
CA SER A 117 13.74 6.28 -2.14
C SER A 117 13.25 7.58 -2.79
N GLY A 118 14.15 8.26 -3.50
CA GLY A 118 13.85 9.44 -4.29
C GLY A 118 12.87 9.19 -5.42
N VAL A 119 13.12 8.13 -6.20
CA VAL A 119 12.26 7.70 -7.31
C VAL A 119 10.84 7.39 -6.80
N ILE A 120 10.70 6.68 -5.67
CA ILE A 120 9.40 6.41 -5.03
C ILE A 120 8.70 7.72 -4.64
N LYS A 121 9.40 8.65 -3.98
CA LYS A 121 8.84 9.95 -3.58
C LYS A 121 8.36 10.77 -4.77
N VAL A 122 9.13 10.80 -5.87
CA VAL A 122 8.73 11.46 -7.13
C VAL A 122 7.47 10.79 -7.70
N GLY A 123 7.38 9.47 -7.65
CA GLY A 123 6.17 8.72 -8.01
C GLY A 123 4.94 9.13 -7.20
N GLY A 124 5.11 9.38 -5.90
CA GLY A 124 4.06 9.89 -5.01
C GLY A 124 3.57 11.29 -5.38
N VAL A 125 4.45 12.18 -5.85
CA VAL A 125 4.07 13.55 -6.27
C VAL A 125 3.29 13.56 -7.59
N LEU A 126 3.62 12.65 -8.51
CA LEU A 126 2.98 12.60 -9.82
C LEU A 126 1.51 12.11 -9.76
N LEU A 127 1.16 11.24 -8.80
CA LEU A 127 -0.18 10.65 -8.60
C LEU A 127 -0.83 10.20 -9.93
N SER A 128 -0.14 9.35 -10.68
CA SER A 128 -0.56 8.97 -12.04
C SER A 128 -0.22 7.52 -12.38
N ILE A 129 -0.45 7.12 -13.63
CA ILE A 129 -0.04 5.81 -14.17
C ILE A 129 1.47 5.56 -14.02
N LEU A 130 2.28 6.62 -13.86
CA LEU A 130 3.72 6.50 -13.60
C LEU A 130 4.05 6.05 -12.17
N THR A 131 3.14 6.20 -11.20
CA THR A 131 3.41 5.89 -9.79
C THR A 131 3.79 4.42 -9.58
N PRO A 132 3.05 3.41 -10.11
CA PRO A 132 3.48 2.02 -10.06
C PRO A 132 4.86 1.75 -10.68
N ILE A 133 5.17 2.40 -11.80
CA ILE A 133 6.44 2.20 -12.53
C ILE A 133 7.60 2.72 -11.68
N LEU A 134 7.47 3.93 -11.15
CA LEU A 134 8.50 4.56 -10.31
C LEU A 134 8.63 3.83 -8.97
N ASN A 135 7.52 3.40 -8.35
CA ASN A 135 7.56 2.63 -7.11
C ASN A 135 8.24 1.27 -7.31
N SER A 136 7.98 0.60 -8.44
CA SER A 136 8.67 -0.63 -8.80
C SER A 136 10.17 -0.41 -8.96
N ALA A 137 10.58 0.56 -9.79
CA ALA A 137 11.99 0.83 -10.04
C ALA A 137 12.73 1.26 -8.77
N GLY A 138 12.17 2.18 -8.00
CA GLY A 138 12.77 2.66 -6.77
C GLY A 138 12.82 1.59 -5.68
N GLY A 139 11.77 0.77 -5.55
CA GLY A 139 11.76 -0.37 -4.62
C GLY A 139 12.80 -1.41 -5.00
N PHE A 140 12.90 -1.78 -6.28
CA PHE A 140 13.94 -2.70 -6.76
C PHE A 140 15.34 -2.23 -6.35
N LEU A 141 15.66 -0.95 -6.59
CA LEU A 141 16.97 -0.37 -6.24
C LEU A 141 17.26 -0.48 -4.74
N ILE A 142 16.26 -0.23 -3.89
CA ILE A 142 16.41 -0.35 -2.44
C ILE A 142 16.72 -1.81 -2.05
N PHE A 143 15.93 -2.78 -2.52
CA PHE A 143 16.17 -4.20 -2.22
C PHE A 143 17.51 -4.69 -2.78
N TYR A 144 17.86 -4.28 -4.00
CA TYR A 144 19.15 -4.60 -4.63
C TYR A 144 20.33 -4.08 -3.80
N SER A 145 20.28 -2.82 -3.36
CA SER A 145 21.30 -2.26 -2.48
C SER A 145 21.39 -2.98 -1.15
N PHE A 146 20.27 -3.27 -0.50
CA PHE A 146 20.28 -4.02 0.75
C PHE A 146 20.89 -5.42 0.57
N SER A 147 20.57 -6.10 -0.53
CA SER A 147 21.19 -7.36 -0.90
C SER A 147 22.71 -7.21 -1.06
N ARG A 148 23.22 -6.14 -1.70
CA ARG A 148 24.67 -5.90 -1.81
C ARG A 148 25.34 -5.56 -0.49
N ILE A 149 24.68 -4.75 0.36
CA ILE A 149 25.16 -4.42 1.70
C ILE A 149 25.34 -5.71 2.51
N LEU A 150 24.33 -6.58 2.50
CA LEU A 150 24.38 -7.86 3.19
C LEU A 150 25.53 -8.74 2.71
N LEU A 151 25.82 -8.78 1.41
CA LEU A 151 26.97 -9.53 0.84
C LEU A 151 28.33 -9.04 1.32
N LYS A 152 28.42 -7.78 1.73
CA LYS A 152 29.66 -7.14 2.22
C LYS A 152 29.88 -7.34 3.72
N ILE A 153 28.91 -7.96 4.42
CA ILE A 153 29.01 -8.27 5.84
C ILE A 153 29.67 -9.66 5.98
N PRO A 154 30.73 -9.81 6.78
CA PRO A 154 31.47 -11.08 6.86
C PRO A 154 30.68 -12.22 7.54
N GLU A 155 29.56 -11.93 8.18
CA GLU A 155 28.72 -12.93 8.83
C GLU A 155 28.00 -13.81 7.81
N LYS A 156 28.20 -15.13 7.92
CA LYS A 156 27.60 -16.14 7.03
C LYS A 156 26.07 -16.02 6.97
N LEU A 157 25.43 -15.67 8.08
CA LEU A 157 23.98 -15.52 8.16
C LEU A 157 23.50 -14.22 7.49
N ALA A 158 24.26 -13.13 7.57
CA ALA A 158 23.96 -11.90 6.83
C ALA A 158 24.11 -12.11 5.32
N ASN A 159 25.19 -12.79 4.90
CA ASN A 159 25.43 -13.12 3.50
C ASN A 159 24.35 -14.02 2.91
N SER A 160 23.84 -14.99 3.67
CA SER A 160 22.81 -15.92 3.21
C SER A 160 21.43 -15.24 3.03
N LEU A 161 21.16 -14.15 3.74
CA LEU A 161 19.96 -13.34 3.55
C LEU A 161 19.96 -12.56 2.23
N SER A 162 21.13 -12.28 1.65
CA SER A 162 21.23 -11.40 0.48
C SER A 162 20.43 -11.89 -0.75
N PRO A 163 20.57 -13.15 -1.20
CA PRO A 163 19.76 -13.66 -2.30
C PRO A 163 18.25 -13.54 -2.01
N ALA A 164 17.82 -13.84 -0.79
CA ALA A 164 16.42 -13.74 -0.41
C ALA A 164 15.88 -12.31 -0.53
N ILE A 165 16.66 -11.31 -0.12
CA ILE A 165 16.30 -9.89 -0.28
C ILE A 165 16.24 -9.51 -1.77
N PHE A 166 17.19 -9.97 -2.59
CA PHE A 166 17.20 -9.68 -4.04
C PHE A 166 15.95 -10.22 -4.75
N TYR A 167 15.59 -11.48 -4.50
CA TYR A 167 14.40 -12.09 -5.09
C TYR A 167 13.11 -11.47 -4.55
N ALA A 168 13.06 -11.14 -3.25
CA ALA A 168 11.95 -10.39 -2.68
C ALA A 168 11.78 -9.03 -3.37
N GLY A 169 12.87 -8.31 -3.65
CA GLY A 169 12.86 -7.07 -4.43
C GLY A 169 12.35 -7.25 -5.85
N THR A 170 12.69 -8.36 -6.49
CA THR A 170 12.20 -8.70 -7.85
C THR A 170 10.69 -8.95 -7.82
N VAL A 171 10.20 -9.73 -6.86
CA VAL A 171 8.76 -9.99 -6.69
C VAL A 171 8.01 -8.70 -6.33
N PHE A 172 8.54 -7.90 -5.40
CA PHE A 172 7.99 -6.59 -5.07
C PHE A 172 7.80 -5.73 -6.32
N SER A 173 8.82 -5.68 -7.17
CA SER A 173 8.82 -4.87 -8.40
C SER A 173 7.77 -5.36 -9.38
N VAL A 174 7.72 -6.67 -9.63
CA VAL A 174 6.71 -7.29 -10.52
C VAL A 174 5.29 -7.04 -10.00
N LEU A 175 5.04 -7.26 -8.72
CA LEU A 175 3.72 -7.03 -8.11
C LEU A 175 3.33 -5.56 -8.14
N THR A 176 4.27 -4.66 -7.85
CA THR A 176 4.04 -3.22 -7.93
C THR A 176 3.71 -2.79 -9.37
N LEU A 177 4.39 -3.34 -10.38
CA LEU A 177 4.03 -3.11 -11.79
C LEU A 177 2.65 -3.67 -12.14
N MET A 178 2.28 -4.85 -11.61
CA MET A 178 0.95 -5.43 -11.82
C MET A 178 -0.18 -4.52 -11.28
N THR A 179 0.09 -3.62 -10.33
CA THR A 179 -0.92 -2.64 -9.88
C THR A 179 -1.37 -1.68 -10.99
N LEU A 180 -0.63 -1.57 -12.11
CA LEU A 180 -1.08 -0.87 -13.32
C LEU A 180 -2.40 -1.41 -13.85
N MET A 181 -2.71 -2.69 -13.58
CA MET A 181 -3.99 -3.30 -13.92
C MET A 181 -5.19 -2.55 -13.32
N THR A 182 -5.00 -1.82 -12.20
CA THR A 182 -6.01 -0.96 -11.57
C THR A 182 -6.58 0.10 -12.51
N PHE A 183 -5.78 0.55 -13.49
CA PHE A 183 -6.20 1.54 -14.48
C PHE A 183 -6.90 0.93 -15.71
N SER A 184 -7.10 -0.38 -15.73
CA SER A 184 -7.82 -1.07 -16.81
C SER A 184 -9.29 -0.66 -16.86
N LYS A 185 -9.85 -0.53 -18.07
CA LYS A 185 -11.30 -0.33 -18.27
C LYS A 185 -12.13 -1.56 -17.85
N ASN A 186 -11.51 -2.74 -17.82
CA ASN A 186 -12.18 -3.97 -17.41
C ASN A 186 -12.23 -4.04 -15.87
N LYS A 187 -13.45 -4.00 -15.30
CA LYS A 187 -13.68 -4.03 -13.85
C LYS A 187 -12.97 -5.18 -13.14
N ASN A 188 -12.95 -6.37 -13.72
CA ASN A 188 -12.33 -7.56 -13.12
C ASN A 188 -10.79 -7.43 -13.06
N ILE A 189 -10.18 -6.86 -14.10
CA ILE A 189 -8.73 -6.62 -14.16
C ILE A 189 -8.35 -5.50 -13.19
N ALA A 190 -9.17 -4.45 -13.11
CA ALA A 190 -8.96 -3.35 -12.17
C ALA A 190 -9.06 -3.82 -10.71
N GLU A 191 -10.03 -4.66 -10.39
CA GLU A 191 -10.18 -5.27 -9.06
C GLU A 191 -8.97 -6.13 -8.68
N LEU A 192 -8.47 -6.96 -9.63
CA LEU A 192 -7.25 -7.74 -9.42
C LEU A 192 -6.04 -6.84 -9.15
N GLY A 193 -5.89 -5.75 -9.90
CA GLY A 193 -4.82 -4.78 -9.72
C GLY A 193 -4.82 -4.13 -8.34
N ARG A 194 -6.01 -3.75 -7.84
CA ARG A 194 -6.18 -3.19 -6.48
C ARG A 194 -5.80 -4.21 -5.41
N TYR A 195 -6.34 -5.43 -5.52
CA TYR A 195 -6.05 -6.51 -4.60
C TYR A 195 -4.55 -6.84 -4.53
N ILE A 196 -3.87 -6.90 -5.68
CA ILE A 196 -2.41 -7.09 -5.72
C ILE A 196 -1.70 -5.92 -5.03
N GLY A 197 -2.13 -4.69 -5.29
CA GLY A 197 -1.58 -3.49 -4.65
C GLY A 197 -1.66 -3.55 -3.13
N ASP A 198 -2.83 -3.84 -2.59
CA ASP A 198 -3.08 -3.88 -1.14
C ASP A 198 -2.30 -5.01 -0.44
N ARG A 199 -1.93 -6.06 -1.17
CA ARG A 199 -1.22 -7.24 -0.64
C ARG A 199 0.23 -7.34 -1.08
N THR A 200 0.77 -6.36 -1.79
CA THR A 200 2.14 -6.39 -2.33
C THR A 200 3.19 -6.61 -1.22
N GLY A 201 3.05 -5.94 -0.07
CA GLY A 201 3.96 -6.13 1.07
C GLY A 201 3.93 -7.56 1.62
N THR A 202 2.74 -8.12 1.81
CA THR A 202 2.56 -9.50 2.30
C THR A 202 3.14 -10.53 1.34
N TYR A 203 2.90 -10.39 0.03
CA TYR A 203 3.45 -11.30 -0.97
C TYR A 203 4.96 -11.16 -1.14
N THR A 204 5.50 -9.95 -0.96
CA THR A 204 6.94 -9.72 -0.91
C THR A 204 7.57 -10.44 0.28
N LEU A 205 6.93 -10.40 1.46
CA LEU A 205 7.38 -11.14 2.64
C LEU A 205 7.34 -12.66 2.42
N TYR A 206 6.28 -13.19 1.80
CA TYR A 206 6.21 -14.61 1.48
C TYR A 206 7.29 -15.03 0.48
N ALA A 207 7.56 -14.21 -0.54
CA ALA A 207 8.66 -14.44 -1.47
C ALA A 207 10.01 -14.47 -0.75
N PHE A 208 10.25 -13.51 0.16
CA PHE A 208 11.44 -13.50 1.00
C PHE A 208 11.58 -14.81 1.80
N LEU A 209 10.53 -15.25 2.49
CA LEU A 209 10.54 -16.47 3.30
C LEU A 209 10.80 -17.72 2.46
N ILE A 210 10.13 -17.84 1.30
CA ILE A 210 10.32 -18.97 0.38
C ILE A 210 11.75 -19.00 -0.15
N THR A 211 12.27 -17.85 -0.60
CA THR A 211 13.63 -17.80 -1.13
C THR A 211 14.68 -18.03 -0.04
N PHE A 212 14.49 -17.46 1.15
CA PHE A 212 15.36 -17.71 2.30
C PHE A 212 15.36 -19.19 2.70
N TYR A 213 14.19 -19.82 2.67
CA TYR A 213 14.07 -21.26 2.87
C TYR A 213 14.89 -22.02 1.83
N LEU A 214 14.62 -21.79 0.54
CA LEU A 214 15.23 -22.55 -0.57
C LEU A 214 16.74 -22.36 -0.69
N LEU A 215 17.25 -21.14 -0.47
CA LEU A 215 18.65 -20.77 -0.72
C LEU A 215 19.54 -20.78 0.53
N SER A 216 18.98 -20.93 1.74
CA SER A 216 19.77 -20.84 2.97
C SER A 216 19.36 -21.86 4.01
N PHE A 217 18.09 -21.89 4.38
CA PHE A 217 17.63 -22.73 5.49
C PHE A 217 17.57 -24.22 5.12
N ARG A 218 17.26 -24.53 3.86
CA ARG A 218 17.16 -25.88 3.33
C ARG A 218 18.45 -26.69 3.52
N ASP A 219 19.61 -26.12 3.20
CA ASP A 219 20.90 -26.79 3.34
C ASP A 219 21.23 -27.07 4.81
N ILE A 220 20.86 -26.14 5.70
CA ILE A 220 21.01 -26.31 7.15
C ILE A 220 20.13 -27.48 7.61
N LEU A 221 18.85 -27.50 7.25
CA LEU A 221 17.93 -28.60 7.57
C LEU A 221 18.45 -29.96 7.07
N MET A 222 18.95 -30.02 5.83
CA MET A 222 19.52 -31.23 5.24
C MET A 222 20.83 -31.69 5.90
N SER A 223 21.52 -30.80 6.63
CA SER A 223 22.73 -31.14 7.38
C SER A 223 22.43 -31.74 8.76
N TYR A 224 21.29 -31.38 9.37
CA TYR A 224 20.91 -31.84 10.71
C TYR A 224 20.28 -33.25 10.72
N SER A 225 19.70 -33.70 9.61
CA SER A 225 19.11 -35.04 9.53
C SER A 225 19.25 -35.63 8.14
N SER A 226 20.02 -36.72 8.03
CA SER A 226 20.17 -37.49 6.79
C SER A 226 18.83 -38.10 6.34
N PHE A 227 17.97 -38.49 7.27
CA PHE A 227 16.65 -39.05 7.00
C PHE A 227 15.73 -38.05 6.29
N LEU A 228 15.79 -36.76 6.63
CA LEU A 228 14.96 -35.73 5.98
C LEU A 228 15.35 -35.48 4.52
N ARG A 229 16.57 -35.81 4.11
CA ARG A 229 17.07 -35.53 2.76
C ARG A 229 16.25 -36.22 1.66
N GLU A 230 15.72 -37.41 1.93
CA GLU A 230 14.92 -38.18 0.96
C GLU A 230 13.48 -37.67 0.86
N TYR A 231 12.91 -37.13 1.94
CA TYR A 231 11.50 -36.72 1.99
C TYR A 231 11.27 -35.22 1.73
N ILE A 232 12.25 -34.35 2.00
CA ILE A 232 12.13 -32.89 1.79
C ILE A 232 11.68 -32.55 0.36
N PRO A 233 12.25 -33.11 -0.73
CA PRO A 233 11.82 -32.78 -2.08
C PRO A 233 10.34 -33.13 -2.34
N LEU A 234 9.85 -34.25 -1.81
CA LEU A 234 8.45 -34.65 -1.94
C LEU A 234 7.52 -33.67 -1.20
N ILE A 235 7.92 -33.27 0.00
CA ILE A 235 7.19 -32.27 0.80
C ILE A 235 7.17 -30.92 0.06
N GLU A 236 8.30 -30.47 -0.46
CA GLU A 236 8.44 -29.22 -1.22
C GLU A 236 7.53 -29.21 -2.46
N ILE A 237 7.56 -30.27 -3.28
CA ILE A 237 6.70 -30.40 -4.47
C ILE A 237 5.23 -30.44 -4.06
N GLY A 238 4.91 -31.14 -2.97
CA GLY A 238 3.55 -31.20 -2.41
C GLY A 238 3.04 -29.81 -2.01
N PHE A 239 3.84 -29.03 -1.28
CA PHE A 239 3.50 -27.66 -0.90
C PHE A 239 3.36 -26.75 -2.11
N VAL A 240 4.30 -26.78 -3.06
CA VAL A 240 4.23 -25.94 -4.28
C VAL A 240 2.96 -26.26 -5.07
N SER A 241 2.68 -27.54 -5.30
CA SER A 241 1.47 -27.98 -6.00
C SER A 241 0.19 -27.53 -5.28
N PHE A 242 0.17 -27.66 -3.95
CA PHE A 242 -0.94 -27.22 -3.11
C PHE A 242 -1.17 -25.70 -3.20
N PHE A 243 -0.10 -24.90 -3.14
CA PHE A 243 -0.18 -23.44 -3.25
C PHE A 243 -0.66 -22.99 -4.64
N ILE A 244 -0.14 -23.60 -5.71
CA ILE A 244 -0.58 -23.31 -7.08
C ILE A 244 -2.07 -23.62 -7.25
N LEU A 245 -2.51 -24.79 -6.77
CA LEU A 245 -3.92 -25.17 -6.80
C LEU A 245 -4.78 -24.20 -5.98
N MET A 246 -4.33 -23.78 -4.79
CA MET A 246 -5.05 -22.82 -3.96
C MET A 246 -5.18 -21.45 -4.64
N ILE A 247 -4.12 -20.96 -5.28
CA ILE A 247 -4.14 -19.69 -6.01
C ILE A 247 -5.07 -19.78 -7.22
N ALA A 248 -4.93 -20.84 -8.01
CA ALA A 248 -5.75 -21.06 -9.21
C ALA A 248 -7.24 -21.21 -8.86
N ASP A 249 -7.58 -22.05 -7.88
CA ASP A 249 -8.96 -22.22 -7.39
C ASP A 249 -9.49 -20.92 -6.76
N GLY A 250 -8.67 -20.22 -5.98
CA GLY A 250 -9.02 -18.92 -5.40
C GLY A 250 -9.39 -17.89 -6.48
N ILE A 251 -8.52 -17.67 -7.46
CA ILE A 251 -8.77 -16.73 -8.56
C ILE A 251 -10.03 -17.15 -9.35
N TYR A 252 -10.12 -18.43 -9.71
CA TYR A 252 -11.25 -18.96 -10.49
C TYR A 252 -12.59 -18.78 -9.76
N THR A 253 -12.63 -19.11 -8.48
CA THR A 253 -13.84 -18.99 -7.64
C THR A 253 -14.23 -17.54 -7.38
N HIS A 254 -13.26 -16.61 -7.31
CA HIS A 254 -13.53 -15.19 -7.13
C HIS A 254 -14.26 -14.61 -8.34
N PHE A 255 -13.68 -14.79 -9.54
CA PHE A 255 -14.23 -14.23 -10.78
C PHE A 255 -15.47 -14.96 -11.29
N LYS A 256 -15.76 -16.15 -10.77
CA LYS A 256 -17.01 -16.89 -11.04
C LYS A 256 -17.89 -17.03 -9.79
N LYS A 257 -17.78 -16.10 -8.83
CA LYS A 257 -18.56 -16.14 -7.57
C LYS A 257 -20.07 -16.27 -7.82
N ASP A 258 -20.60 -15.57 -8.83
CA ASP A 258 -22.02 -15.59 -9.19
C ASP A 258 -22.51 -16.99 -9.58
N LYS A 259 -21.65 -17.78 -10.25
CA LYS A 259 -21.98 -19.11 -10.76
C LYS A 259 -21.67 -20.24 -9.79
N ILE A 260 -20.83 -20.00 -8.79
CA ILE A 260 -20.27 -21.09 -7.96
C ILE A 260 -20.67 -20.93 -6.50
N ILE A 261 -20.52 -19.74 -5.94
CA ILE A 261 -20.73 -19.49 -4.51
C ILE A 261 -22.10 -18.88 -4.26
N LEU A 262 -22.45 -17.84 -5.02
CA LEU A 262 -23.71 -17.13 -4.86
C LEU A 262 -24.92 -18.01 -5.19
N ILE A 263 -24.83 -19.01 -6.08
CA ILE A 263 -25.93 -19.98 -6.27
C ILE A 263 -26.30 -20.68 -4.96
N HIS A 264 -25.31 -21.04 -4.14
CA HIS A 264 -25.58 -21.70 -2.85
C HIS A 264 -26.20 -20.72 -1.86
N VAL A 265 -25.70 -19.48 -1.82
CA VAL A 265 -26.26 -18.39 -1.00
C VAL A 265 -27.70 -18.07 -1.41
N VAL A 266 -27.99 -18.00 -2.71
CA VAL A 266 -29.33 -17.78 -3.25
C VAL A 266 -30.27 -18.93 -2.90
N ASN A 267 -29.80 -20.18 -3.03
CA ASN A 267 -30.61 -21.34 -2.66
C ASN A 267 -30.88 -21.38 -1.16
N GLU A 268 -29.89 -21.09 -0.32
CA GLU A 268 -30.07 -20.98 1.13
C GLU A 268 -31.00 -19.82 1.48
N TRP A 269 -30.87 -18.66 0.85
CA TRP A 269 -31.81 -17.55 1.00
C TRP A 269 -33.22 -17.96 0.61
N LYS A 270 -33.41 -18.66 -0.52
CA LYS A 270 -34.75 -19.16 -0.92
C LYS A 270 -35.37 -20.12 0.10
N LEU A 271 -34.55 -20.90 0.82
CA LEU A 271 -35.02 -21.80 1.87
C LEU A 271 -35.37 -21.06 3.18
N HIS A 272 -34.66 -19.98 3.48
CA HIS A 272 -34.87 -19.16 4.68
C HIS A 272 -35.77 -17.96 4.45
N LYS A 273 -36.05 -17.61 3.19
CA LYS A 273 -37.04 -16.60 2.79
C LYS A 273 -38.33 -17.11 3.40
N PRO A 274 -38.78 -16.48 4.48
CA PRO A 274 -39.77 -17.12 5.30
C PRO A 274 -41.04 -17.13 4.43
N ASN A 275 -41.68 -18.29 4.34
CA ASN A 275 -42.89 -18.56 3.55
C ASN A 275 -44.09 -17.85 4.21
N VAL A 276 -43.91 -16.59 4.59
CA VAL A 276 -44.80 -15.86 5.47
C VAL A 276 -45.76 -15.09 4.60
N VAL A 277 -47.02 -15.28 4.96
CA VAL A 277 -48.18 -14.43 4.68
C VAL A 277 -47.91 -12.91 4.87
N SER A 278 -46.74 -12.49 5.40
CA SER A 278 -46.32 -11.10 5.61
C SER A 278 -45.86 -10.33 4.36
N PHE A 279 -45.73 -10.98 3.19
CA PHE A 279 -45.51 -10.29 1.91
C PHE A 279 -46.79 -9.85 1.19
N GLU A 280 -47.94 -9.86 1.87
CA GLU A 280 -49.18 -9.34 1.27
C GLU A 280 -49.27 -7.81 1.29
N GLU A 281 -48.55 -7.14 2.19
CA GLU A 281 -48.55 -5.68 2.29
C GLU A 281 -47.89 -5.03 1.05
N THR A 282 -48.62 -4.11 0.42
CA THR A 282 -48.24 -3.51 -0.87
C THR A 282 -46.89 -2.80 -0.81
N TRP A 283 -46.55 -2.18 0.32
CA TRP A 283 -45.29 -1.49 0.53
C TRP A 283 -44.11 -2.48 0.63
N LEU A 284 -44.30 -3.68 1.21
CA LEU A 284 -43.24 -4.67 1.33
C LEU A 284 -42.93 -5.33 -0.02
N LYS A 285 -43.94 -5.53 -0.87
CA LYS A 285 -43.75 -6.00 -2.26
C LYS A 285 -42.89 -5.06 -3.10
N GLU A 286 -43.05 -3.74 -2.92
CA GLU A 286 -42.23 -2.74 -3.61
C GLU A 286 -40.74 -2.86 -3.21
N LEU A 287 -40.46 -3.29 -1.97
CA LEU A 287 -39.12 -3.46 -1.41
C LEU A 287 -38.47 -4.81 -1.72
N GLU A 288 -39.25 -5.84 -2.05
CA GLU A 288 -38.80 -7.24 -2.17
C GLU A 288 -37.58 -7.41 -3.07
N SER A 289 -37.60 -6.83 -4.27
CA SER A 289 -36.46 -6.91 -5.20
C SER A 289 -35.22 -6.14 -4.71
N GLY A 290 -35.39 -5.11 -3.87
CA GLY A 290 -34.29 -4.44 -3.19
C GLY A 290 -33.71 -5.28 -2.05
N ILE A 291 -34.58 -5.96 -1.29
CA ILE A 291 -34.22 -6.88 -0.21
C ILE A 291 -33.41 -8.05 -0.79
N ASP A 292 -33.91 -8.70 -1.85
CA ASP A 292 -33.23 -9.82 -2.50
C ASP A 292 -31.85 -9.39 -3.04
N ALA A 293 -31.76 -8.22 -3.68
CA ALA A 293 -30.50 -7.68 -4.17
C ALA A 293 -29.50 -7.38 -3.04
N PHE A 294 -29.96 -6.84 -1.91
CA PHE A 294 -29.11 -6.57 -0.75
C PHE A 294 -28.62 -7.85 -0.08
N VAL A 295 -29.49 -8.84 0.18
CA VAL A 295 -29.07 -10.12 0.80
C VAL A 295 -28.03 -10.82 -0.07
N ILE A 296 -28.32 -10.97 -1.36
CA ILE A 296 -27.51 -11.78 -2.28
C ILE A 296 -26.23 -11.05 -2.66
N HIS A 297 -26.32 -9.78 -3.08
CA HIS A 297 -25.20 -9.05 -3.67
C HIS A 297 -24.60 -7.96 -2.78
N GLY A 298 -25.23 -7.64 -1.65
CA GLY A 298 -24.77 -6.56 -0.76
C GLY A 298 -25.09 -5.16 -1.28
N ASP A 299 -25.90 -5.02 -2.33
CA ASP A 299 -26.27 -3.71 -2.90
C ASP A 299 -27.27 -2.99 -2.00
N THR A 300 -26.77 -2.01 -1.23
CA THR A 300 -27.58 -1.14 -0.37
C THR A 300 -28.34 -0.06 -1.14
N THR A 301 -27.89 0.28 -2.35
CA THR A 301 -28.34 1.47 -3.09
C THR A 301 -29.82 1.34 -3.49
N SER A 302 -30.16 0.22 -4.13
CA SER A 302 -31.51 -0.04 -4.62
C SER A 302 -32.52 -0.13 -3.46
N LEU A 303 -32.15 -0.80 -2.37
CA LEU A 303 -33.00 -0.96 -1.19
C LEU A 303 -33.22 0.38 -0.48
N THR A 304 -32.15 1.17 -0.27
CA THR A 304 -32.21 2.48 0.39
C THR A 304 -33.13 3.45 -0.37
N LEU A 305 -32.97 3.55 -1.69
CA LEU A 305 -33.79 4.43 -2.53
C LEU A 305 -35.28 4.07 -2.45
N LYS A 306 -35.60 2.77 -2.50
CA LYS A 306 -36.98 2.30 -2.40
C LYS A 306 -37.56 2.53 -1.01
N LEU A 307 -36.79 2.27 0.06
CA LEU A 307 -37.22 2.55 1.44
C LEU A 307 -37.53 4.04 1.64
N VAL A 308 -36.65 4.93 1.18
CA VAL A 308 -36.89 6.39 1.25
C VAL A 308 -38.17 6.77 0.52
N TYR A 309 -38.34 6.28 -0.71
CA TYR A 309 -39.53 6.58 -1.52
C TYR A 309 -40.81 6.08 -0.85
N THR A 310 -40.81 4.84 -0.37
CA THR A 310 -41.95 4.23 0.31
C THR A 310 -42.29 4.98 1.59
N LEU A 311 -41.33 5.25 2.48
CA LEU A 311 -41.58 5.97 3.74
C LEU A 311 -42.04 7.42 3.51
N ALA A 312 -41.47 8.10 2.51
CA ALA A 312 -41.91 9.44 2.14
C ALA A 312 -43.37 9.47 1.64
N LYS A 313 -43.80 8.44 0.89
CA LYS A 313 -45.20 8.30 0.44
C LYS A 313 -46.19 8.19 1.60
N TYR A 314 -45.76 7.66 2.75
CA TYR A 314 -46.56 7.59 3.98
C TYR A 314 -46.36 8.81 4.91
N ASN A 315 -45.78 9.91 4.44
CA ASN A 315 -45.54 11.14 5.22
C ASN A 315 -44.68 10.93 6.49
N VAL A 316 -43.79 9.93 6.50
CA VAL A 316 -42.84 9.72 7.60
C VAL A 316 -41.83 10.87 7.62
N LEU A 317 -41.57 11.44 8.81
CA LEU A 317 -40.61 12.53 8.97
C LEU A 317 -39.19 12.06 8.65
N PHE A 318 -38.40 12.95 8.03
CA PHE A 318 -37.03 12.65 7.62
C PHE A 318 -36.15 12.09 8.76
N LYS A 319 -36.33 12.60 9.99
CA LYS A 319 -35.60 12.13 11.18
C LYS A 319 -35.85 10.65 11.49
N ASP A 320 -37.04 10.14 11.19
CA ASP A 320 -37.39 8.74 11.43
C ASP A 320 -37.00 7.85 10.24
N ILE A 321 -36.99 8.41 9.03
CA ILE A 321 -36.37 7.75 7.85
C ILE A 321 -34.88 7.51 8.08
N GLU A 322 -34.14 8.49 8.60
CA GLU A 322 -32.72 8.35 8.91
C GLU A 322 -32.45 7.21 9.90
N LYS A 323 -33.27 7.09 10.94
CA LYS A 323 -33.19 5.97 11.91
C LYS A 323 -33.49 4.62 11.27
N VAL A 324 -34.42 4.53 10.32
CA VAL A 324 -34.69 3.27 9.61
C VAL A 324 -33.51 2.87 8.73
N LEU A 325 -32.84 3.85 8.11
CA LEU A 325 -31.74 3.60 7.20
C LEU A 325 -30.38 3.41 7.88
N GLU A 326 -30.24 3.85 9.13
CA GLU A 326 -28.99 3.76 9.90
C GLU A 326 -28.32 2.37 9.76
N PRO A 327 -29.00 1.22 9.98
CA PRO A 327 -28.38 -0.10 9.86
C PRO A 327 -27.88 -0.44 8.44
N LEU A 328 -28.54 0.08 7.40
CA LEU A 328 -28.15 -0.13 6.00
C LEU A 328 -26.98 0.78 5.60
N THR A 329 -26.98 2.02 6.09
CA THR A 329 -25.93 3.00 5.79
C THR A 329 -24.64 2.74 6.57
N SER A 330 -24.75 2.13 7.76
CA SER A 330 -23.59 1.69 8.55
C SER A 330 -22.98 0.38 8.05
N TYR A 331 -23.66 -0.34 7.15
CA TYR A 331 -23.17 -1.61 6.63
C TYR A 331 -21.97 -1.39 5.70
N SER A 332 -20.84 -1.99 6.06
CA SER A 332 -19.65 -2.07 5.22
C SER A 332 -19.39 -3.52 4.85
N GLU A 333 -19.43 -3.85 3.56
CA GLU A 333 -19.16 -5.21 3.11
C GLU A 333 -17.70 -5.58 3.41
N LYS A 334 -17.50 -6.70 4.13
CA LYS A 334 -16.17 -7.26 4.37
C LYS A 334 -15.60 -7.80 3.06
N GLU A 335 -14.39 -7.38 2.71
CA GLU A 335 -13.71 -7.88 1.52
C GLU A 335 -13.45 -9.39 1.62
N VAL A 336 -13.89 -10.13 0.60
CA VAL A 336 -13.61 -11.56 0.47
C VAL A 336 -12.22 -11.72 -0.18
N PRO A 337 -11.27 -12.44 0.44
CA PRO A 337 -9.93 -12.59 -0.13
C PRO A 337 -9.99 -13.32 -1.48
N ILE A 338 -9.30 -12.78 -2.49
CA ILE A 338 -9.20 -13.41 -3.82
C ILE A 338 -8.47 -14.74 -3.71
N ILE A 339 -7.38 -14.79 -2.93
CA ILE A 339 -6.59 -16.01 -2.70
C ILE A 339 -7.04 -16.66 -1.39
N ALA A 340 -8.01 -17.56 -1.49
CA ALA A 340 -8.46 -18.41 -0.39
C ALA A 340 -9.16 -19.64 -0.96
N PHE A 341 -9.20 -20.72 -0.18
CA PHE A 341 -9.97 -21.90 -0.55
C PHE A 341 -11.46 -21.59 -0.70
N ARG A 342 -12.10 -22.31 -1.62
CA ARG A 342 -13.55 -22.23 -1.84
C ARG A 342 -14.38 -22.36 -0.57
N TRP A 343 -14.01 -23.26 0.35
CA TRP A 343 -14.72 -23.44 1.62
C TRP A 343 -14.63 -22.22 2.54
N HIS A 344 -13.46 -21.57 2.57
CA HIS A 344 -13.25 -20.36 3.38
C HIS A 344 -14.06 -19.20 2.82
N LYS A 345 -14.06 -19.02 1.49
CA LYS A 345 -14.91 -18.04 0.83
C LYS A 345 -16.39 -18.31 1.11
N ARG A 346 -16.84 -19.56 0.96
CA ARG A 346 -18.23 -19.93 1.26
C ARG A 346 -18.62 -19.56 2.69
N LYS A 347 -17.75 -19.84 3.67
CA LYS A 347 -17.97 -19.46 5.08
C LYS A 347 -18.18 -17.95 5.22
N ILE A 348 -17.31 -17.13 4.63
CA ILE A 348 -17.44 -15.66 4.68
C ILE A 348 -18.75 -15.20 4.04
N TYR A 349 -19.12 -15.74 2.87
CA TYR A 349 -20.39 -15.39 2.23
C TYR A 349 -21.61 -15.78 3.06
N HIS A 350 -21.57 -16.90 3.79
CA HIS A 350 -22.66 -17.29 4.72
C HIS A 350 -22.73 -16.38 5.95
N GLU A 351 -21.58 -15.92 6.46
CA GLU A 351 -21.53 -14.93 7.54
C GLU A 351 -22.12 -13.59 7.09
N LEU A 352 -21.71 -13.10 5.92
CA LEU A 352 -22.24 -11.86 5.32
C LEU A 352 -23.74 -11.95 5.03
N MET A 353 -24.22 -13.08 4.50
CA MET A 353 -25.65 -13.29 4.26
C MET A 353 -26.44 -13.20 5.58
N ARG A 354 -25.97 -13.87 6.64
CA ARG A 354 -26.63 -13.82 7.95
C ARG A 354 -26.67 -12.42 8.53
N GLU A 355 -25.57 -11.68 8.43
CA GLU A 355 -25.52 -10.27 8.85
C GLU A 355 -26.54 -9.42 8.09
N ARG A 356 -26.60 -9.55 6.76
CA ARG A 356 -27.57 -8.82 5.92
C ARG A 356 -29.03 -9.15 6.26
N ILE A 357 -29.31 -10.43 6.55
CA ILE A 357 -30.65 -10.87 6.97
C ILE A 357 -31.04 -10.22 8.31
N ASN A 358 -30.10 -10.16 9.26
CA ASN A 358 -30.34 -9.50 10.54
C ASN A 358 -30.63 -8.00 10.35
N ILE A 359 -29.84 -7.32 9.50
CA ILE A 359 -30.04 -5.90 9.16
C ILE A 359 -31.43 -5.69 8.55
N ILE A 360 -31.83 -6.51 7.58
CA ILE A 360 -33.17 -6.39 6.95
C ILE A 360 -34.28 -6.64 7.96
N SER A 361 -34.11 -7.64 8.83
CA SER A 361 -35.12 -7.96 9.85
C SER A 361 -35.34 -6.78 10.79
N GLU A 362 -34.25 -6.10 11.17
CA GLU A 362 -34.31 -4.88 11.97
C GLU A 362 -34.96 -3.71 11.22
N VAL A 363 -34.58 -3.49 9.95
CA VAL A 363 -35.16 -2.44 9.11
C VAL A 363 -36.66 -2.65 8.91
N ILE A 364 -37.10 -3.85 8.55
CA ILE A 364 -38.53 -4.18 8.37
C ILE A 364 -39.30 -3.94 9.66
N LYS A 365 -38.75 -4.34 10.81
CA LYS A 365 -39.37 -4.09 12.12
C LYS A 365 -39.56 -2.59 12.36
N ARG A 366 -38.51 -1.77 12.16
CA ARG A 366 -38.57 -0.31 12.32
C ARG A 366 -39.56 0.35 11.35
N VAL A 367 -39.63 -0.12 10.10
CA VAL A 367 -40.62 0.37 9.12
C VAL A 367 -42.04 0.07 9.58
N LYS A 368 -42.28 -1.17 10.04
CA LYS A 368 -43.61 -1.59 10.50
C LYS A 368 -44.09 -0.74 11.69
N GLU A 369 -43.22 -0.46 12.65
CA GLU A 369 -43.50 0.41 13.81
C GLU A 369 -43.83 1.87 13.43
N LEU A 370 -43.48 2.32 12.23
CA LEU A 370 -43.76 3.68 11.73
C LEU A 370 -44.97 3.75 10.79
N MET A 371 -45.45 2.59 10.33
CA MET A 371 -46.56 2.47 9.38
C MET A 371 -47.86 1.99 10.05
N GLU A 372 -47.77 1.37 11.24
CA GLU A 372 -48.86 1.20 12.21
C GLU A 372 -49.06 2.46 13.05
#